data_AF-A0A7C5Q360-F1
#
_entry.id   AF-A0A7C5Q360-F1
#
_cell.length_a   1.000
_cell.length_b   1.000
_cell.length_c   1.000
_cell.angle_alpha   90.00
_cell.angle_beta   90.00
_cell.angle_gamma   90.00
#
_symmetry.space_group_name_H-M   'P 1'
#
loop_
_entity.id
_entity.type
_entity.pdbx_description
1 polymer ?
#
loop_
_entity_poly.entity_id
_entity_poly.type
_entity_poly.pdbx_seq_one_letter_code
_entity_poly.pdbx_strand_id
1 'polypeptide(L)'
;MHWQYNPYAIVVFISAIIAIGLTVLGWQRRTVPGATWFTLLMLSAGIWSVGYSLELVSADLPSIIFWAKAQYLGIVFIPIAWLGLISVYTTQHGRQEHRKLAALFLLIIPLITVVLNW
;
A
#
# COMPACT_ATOMS: atom_id res chain seq x y z
N MET A 1 1.23 -23.64 9.94
CA MET A 1 1.97 -23.00 8.83
C MET A 1 3.02 -23.98 8.32
N HIS A 2 2.73 -24.62 7.19
CA HIS A 2 3.75 -25.35 6.44
C HIS A 2 4.33 -24.40 5.40
N TRP A 3 5.66 -24.30 5.33
CA TRP A 3 6.35 -23.42 4.40
C TRP A 3 6.87 -24.20 3.19
N GLN A 4 6.67 -23.66 1.99
CA GLN A 4 7.23 -24.16 0.74
C GLN A 4 8.30 -23.20 0.21
N TYR A 5 9.33 -23.77 -0.42
CA TYR A 5 10.38 -22.96 -1.03
C TYR A 5 9.88 -22.33 -2.34
N ASN A 6 9.92 -21.01 -2.42
CA ASN A 6 9.58 -20.26 -3.62
C ASN A 6 10.62 -19.15 -3.86
N PRO A 7 11.46 -19.23 -4.91
CA PRO A 7 12.52 -18.26 -5.14
C PRO A 7 11.99 -16.85 -5.46
N TYR A 8 10.78 -16.73 -6.01
CA TYR A 8 10.15 -15.43 -6.27
C TYR A 8 9.79 -14.69 -4.97
N ALA A 9 9.52 -15.42 -3.88
CA ALA A 9 9.21 -14.81 -2.59
C ALA A 9 10.38 -13.97 -2.06
N ILE A 10 11.62 -14.35 -2.38
CA ILE A 10 12.84 -13.61 -2.01
C ILE A 10 12.87 -12.26 -2.73
N VAL A 11 12.59 -12.23 -4.03
CA VAL A 11 12.59 -11.00 -4.84
C VAL A 11 11.50 -10.04 -4.36
N VAL A 12 10.31 -10.57 -4.06
CA VAL A 12 9.20 -9.79 -3.49
C VAL A 12 9.57 -9.26 -2.10
N PHE A 13 10.21 -10.06 -1.27
CA PHE A 13 10.63 -9.65 0.07
C PHE A 13 11.68 -8.52 0.02
N ILE A 14 12.65 -8.60 -0.89
CA ILE A 14 13.62 -7.53 -1.13
C ILE A 14 12.90 -6.24 -1.58
N SER A 15 11.92 -6.36 -2.48
CA SER A 15 11.08 -5.23 -2.90
C SER A 15 10.35 -4.60 -1.70
N ALA A 16 9.86 -5.43 -0.77
CA ALA A 16 9.20 -4.96 0.45
C ALA A 16 10.17 -4.17 1.34
N ILE A 17 11.40 -4.65 1.54
CA ILE A 17 12.44 -3.94 2.31
C ILE A 17 12.76 -2.59 1.68
N ILE A 18 12.92 -2.56 0.35
CA ILE A 18 13.18 -1.31 -0.39
C ILE A 18 12.01 -0.34 -0.20
N ALA A 19 10.77 -0.80 -0.37
CA ALA A 19 9.59 0.03 -0.19
C ALA A 19 9.49 0.61 1.23
N ILE A 20 9.72 -0.21 2.27
CA ILE A 20 9.73 0.24 3.67
C ILE A 20 10.88 1.24 3.91
N GLY A 21 12.06 1.02 3.34
CA GLY A 21 13.17 1.97 3.39
C GLY A 21 12.79 3.32 2.76
N LEU A 22 12.11 3.30 1.61
CA LEU A 22 11.61 4.50 0.93
C LEU A 22 10.52 5.21 1.74
N THR A 23 9.69 4.48 2.50
CA THR A 23 8.76 5.09 3.47
C THR A 23 9.51 5.91 4.51
N VAL A 24 10.58 5.37 5.10
CA VAL A 24 11.38 6.09 6.10
C VAL A 24 12.00 7.35 5.49
N LEU A 25 12.61 7.23 4.31
CA LEU A 25 13.21 8.38 3.61
C LEU A 25 12.19 9.44 3.22
N GLY A 26 11.03 9.02 2.72
CA GLY A 26 9.92 9.91 2.38
C GLY A 26 9.39 10.65 3.61
N TRP A 27 9.27 9.94 4.75
CA TRP A 27 8.82 10.54 6.01
C TRP A 27 9.80 11.57 6.56
N GLN A 28 11.11 11.30 6.48
CA GLN A 28 12.15 12.27 6.86
C GLN A 28 12.09 13.54 6.00
N ARG A 29 11.66 13.42 4.74
CA ARG A 29 11.54 14.53 3.77
C ARG A 29 10.11 15.02 3.56
N ARG A 30 9.21 14.78 4.53
CA ARG A 30 7.77 15.10 4.43
C ARG A 30 7.42 16.57 4.17
N THR A 31 8.37 17.48 4.32
CA THR A 31 8.22 18.91 3.99
C THR A 31 8.23 19.17 2.48
N VAL A 32 8.78 18.24 1.68
CA VAL A 32 8.79 18.34 0.21
C VAL A 32 7.38 18.06 -0.33
N PRO A 33 6.87 18.87 -1.28
CA PRO A 33 5.58 18.62 -1.91
C PRO A 33 5.48 17.19 -2.46
N GLY A 34 4.43 16.46 -2.06
CA GLY A 34 4.17 15.10 -2.54
C GLY A 34 4.86 14.00 -1.73
N ALA A 35 5.82 14.33 -0.86
CA ALA A 35 6.55 13.35 -0.06
C ALA A 35 5.63 12.52 0.86
N THR A 36 4.60 13.13 1.44
CA THR A 36 3.63 12.42 2.29
C THR A 36 2.85 11.37 1.50
N TRP A 37 2.39 11.70 0.29
CA TRP A 37 1.65 10.76 -0.57
C TRP A 37 2.55 9.65 -1.10
N PHE A 38 3.78 9.99 -1.47
CA PHE A 38 4.80 9.00 -1.82
C PHE A 38 5.09 8.05 -0.65
N THR A 39 5.22 8.58 0.57
CA THR A 39 5.45 7.79 1.78
C THR A 39 4.32 6.80 2.02
N LEU A 40 3.06 7.27 1.91
CA LEU A 40 1.88 6.41 2.03
C LEU A 40 1.86 5.32 0.95
N LEU A 41 2.20 5.67 -0.30
CA LEU A 41 2.26 4.73 -1.41
C LEU A 41 3.30 3.63 -1.16
N MET A 42 4.51 4.01 -0.74
CA MET A 42 5.58 3.06 -0.44
C MET A 42 5.28 2.19 0.77
N LEU A 43 4.63 2.75 1.80
CA LEU A 43 4.20 1.97 2.97
C LEU A 43 3.15 0.92 2.56
N SER A 44 2.17 1.33 1.76
CA SER A 44 1.10 0.47 1.25
C SER A 44 1.67 -0.66 0.38
N ALA A 45 2.60 -0.33 -0.52
CA ALA A 45 3.30 -1.31 -1.35
C ALA A 45 4.18 -2.26 -0.52
N GLY A 46 4.82 -1.75 0.55
CA GLY A 46 5.60 -2.56 1.49
C GLY A 46 4.73 -3.58 2.22
N ILE A 47 3.60 -3.14 2.81
CA ILE A 47 2.64 -4.03 3.49
C ILE A 47 2.13 -5.10 2.54
N TRP A 48 1.73 -4.71 1.32
CA TRP A 48 1.29 -5.65 0.29
C TRP A 48 2.40 -6.66 -0.05
N SER A 49 3.63 -6.19 -0.31
CA SER A 49 4.74 -7.06 -0.70
C SER A 49 5.15 -8.03 0.41
N VAL A 50 5.12 -7.61 1.68
CA VAL A 50 5.36 -8.53 2.82
C VAL A 50 4.30 -9.63 2.84
N GLY A 51 3.01 -9.26 2.78
CA GLY A 51 1.92 -10.23 2.78
C GLY A 51 1.99 -11.18 1.60
N TYR A 52 2.34 -10.68 0.41
CA TYR A 52 2.47 -11.49 -0.80
C TYR A 52 3.66 -12.44 -0.76
N SER A 53 4.80 -12.00 -0.21
CA SER A 53 5.94 -12.89 0.03
C SER A 53 5.56 -14.05 0.96
N LEU A 54 4.84 -13.77 2.05
CA LEU A 54 4.39 -14.77 3.03
C LEU A 54 3.31 -15.71 2.48
N GLU A 55 2.46 -15.22 1.58
CA GLU A 55 1.54 -16.05 0.81
C GLU A 55 2.31 -17.04 -0.08
N LEU A 56 3.31 -16.57 -0.83
CA LEU A 56 4.08 -17.39 -1.78
C LEU A 56 4.86 -18.53 -1.13
N VAL A 57 5.27 -18.36 0.14
CA VAL A 57 5.94 -19.41 0.91
C VAL A 57 4.97 -20.25 1.74
N SER A 58 3.67 -19.94 1.77
CA SER A 58 2.67 -20.75 2.50
C SER A 58 2.25 -21.96 1.67
N ALA A 59 2.24 -23.15 2.27
CA ALA A 59 1.87 -24.41 1.61
C ALA A 59 0.44 -24.88 1.93
N ASP A 60 -0.18 -24.32 2.98
CA ASP A 60 -1.54 -24.66 3.40
C ASP A 60 -2.54 -23.54 3.06
N LEU A 61 -3.74 -23.96 2.59
CA LEU A 61 -4.79 -23.05 2.14
C LEU A 61 -5.22 -22.02 3.22
N PRO A 62 -5.35 -22.37 4.52
CA PRO A 62 -5.69 -21.38 5.54
C PRO A 62 -4.65 -20.25 5.65
N SER A 63 -3.36 -20.58 5.59
CA SER A 63 -2.28 -19.58 5.64
C SER A 63 -2.26 -18.70 4.40
N ILE A 64 -2.49 -19.28 3.22
CA ILE A 64 -2.63 -18.53 1.95
C ILE A 64 -3.76 -17.51 2.05
N ILE A 65 -4.96 -17.94 2.48
CA ILE A 65 -6.12 -17.05 2.62
C ILE A 65 -5.84 -15.94 3.65
N PHE A 66 -5.22 -16.26 4.78
CA PHE A 66 -4.88 -15.26 5.79
C PHE A 66 -3.94 -14.17 5.24
N TRP A 67 -2.86 -14.57 4.56
CA TRP A 67 -1.92 -13.61 3.98
C TRP A 67 -2.52 -12.83 2.82
N ALA A 68 -3.35 -13.46 1.99
CA ALA A 68 -4.13 -12.78 0.96
C ALA A 68 -5.04 -11.71 1.58
N LYS A 69 -5.73 -12.01 2.69
CA LYS A 69 -6.53 -11.02 3.43
C LYS A 69 -5.67 -9.88 4.00
N ALA A 70 -4.52 -10.20 4.58
CA ALA A 70 -3.61 -9.20 5.15
C ALA A 70 -3.07 -8.21 4.10
N GLN A 71 -2.84 -8.65 2.86
CA GLN A 71 -2.39 -7.79 1.76
C GLN A 71 -3.35 -6.64 1.46
N TYR A 72 -4.66 -6.85 1.64
CA TYR A 72 -5.66 -5.81 1.43
C TYR A 72 -5.49 -4.61 2.36
N LEU A 73 -4.81 -4.77 3.51
CA LEU A 73 -4.46 -3.64 4.38
C LEU A 73 -3.54 -2.64 3.68
N GLY A 74 -2.73 -3.08 2.71
CA GLY A 74 -1.89 -2.22 1.88
C GLY A 74 -2.58 -1.82 0.57
N ILE A 75 -3.11 -2.80 -0.18
CA ILE A 75 -3.63 -2.61 -1.55
C ILE A 75 -4.64 -1.47 -1.63
N VAL A 76 -5.56 -1.38 -0.68
CA VAL A 76 -6.66 -0.41 -0.72
C VAL A 76 -6.20 1.05 -0.64
N PHE A 77 -5.03 1.32 -0.06
CA PHE A 77 -4.50 2.68 0.06
C PHE A 77 -3.67 3.12 -1.17
N ILE A 78 -3.26 2.17 -2.03
CA ILE A 78 -2.45 2.47 -3.22
C ILE A 78 -3.16 3.47 -4.16
N PRO A 79 -4.43 3.28 -4.56
CA PRO A 79 -5.11 4.22 -5.45
C PRO A 79 -5.25 5.62 -4.82
N ILE A 80 -5.50 5.67 -3.52
CA ILE A 80 -5.64 6.94 -2.77
C ILE A 80 -4.31 7.69 -2.77
N ALA A 81 -3.22 6.99 -2.46
CA ALA A 81 -1.88 7.57 -2.44
C ALA A 81 -1.46 8.06 -3.83
N TRP A 82 -1.77 7.30 -4.89
CA TRP A 82 -1.56 7.72 -6.28
C TRP A 82 -2.32 8.99 -6.65
N LEU A 83 -3.61 9.06 -6.35
CA LEU A 83 -4.43 10.25 -6.62
C LEU A 83 -3.93 11.46 -5.84
N GLY A 84 -3.55 11.27 -4.58
CA GLY A 84 -2.92 12.29 -3.76
C GLY A 84 -1.64 12.83 -4.39
N LEU A 85 -0.76 11.95 -4.85
CA LEU A 85 0.49 12.30 -5.51
C LEU A 85 0.26 13.09 -6.81
N ILE A 86 -0.62 12.59 -7.68
CA ILE A 86 -1.00 13.29 -8.93
C ILE A 86 -1.59 14.67 -8.61
N SER A 87 -2.44 14.78 -7.59
CA SER A 87 -3.05 16.05 -7.22
C SER A 87 -2.03 17.12 -6.84
N VAL A 88 -0.92 16.74 -6.20
CA VAL A 88 0.16 17.67 -5.84
C VAL A 88 0.89 18.19 -7.08
N TYR A 89 1.13 17.33 -8.07
CA TYR A 89 1.90 17.71 -9.26
C TYR A 89 1.06 18.32 -10.39
N THR A 90 -0.27 18.16 -10.37
CA THR A 90 -1.15 18.61 -11.46
C THR A 90 -2.01 19.85 -11.11
N THR A 91 -2.12 20.25 -9.84
CA THR A 91 -3.13 21.26 -9.45
C THR A 91 -2.58 22.69 -9.43
N GLN A 92 -3.20 23.57 -10.24
CA GLN A 92 -3.12 25.03 -10.12
C GLN A 92 -4.10 25.53 -9.03
N HIS A 93 -3.75 26.60 -8.32
CA HIS A 93 -4.22 27.03 -6.97
C HIS A 93 -5.75 27.14 -6.65
N GLY A 94 -6.70 26.80 -7.53
CA GLY A 94 -8.13 27.12 -7.33
C GLY A 94 -9.10 25.97 -7.02
N ARG A 95 -8.70 24.69 -7.08
CA ARG A 95 -9.65 23.55 -7.09
C ARG A 95 -9.41 22.46 -6.05
N GLN A 96 -8.78 22.83 -4.92
CA GLN A 96 -8.28 21.87 -3.93
C GLN A 96 -9.36 21.27 -3.01
N GLU A 97 -10.41 22.00 -2.64
CA GLU A 97 -11.35 21.52 -1.62
C GLU A 97 -12.27 20.39 -2.10
N HIS A 98 -12.81 20.50 -3.32
CA HIS A 98 -13.67 19.46 -3.91
C HIS A 98 -12.93 18.13 -4.14
N ARG A 99 -11.60 18.17 -4.39
CA ARG A 99 -10.77 16.98 -4.58
C ARG A 99 -10.40 16.30 -3.26
N LYS A 100 -10.20 17.06 -2.17
CA LYS A 100 -10.00 16.48 -0.83
C LYS A 100 -11.24 15.73 -0.36
N LEU A 101 -12.43 16.28 -0.59
CA LEU A 101 -13.70 15.60 -0.30
C LEU A 101 -13.87 14.33 -1.14
N ALA A 102 -13.55 14.37 -2.45
CA ALA A 102 -13.58 13.18 -3.28
C ALA A 102 -12.58 12.10 -2.84
N ALA A 103 -11.36 12.48 -2.41
CA ALA A 103 -10.38 11.57 -1.84
C ALA A 103 -10.83 10.97 -0.49
N LEU A 104 -11.60 11.73 0.30
CA LEU A 104 -12.21 11.25 1.55
C LEU A 104 -13.37 10.28 1.30
N PHE A 105 -14.22 10.56 0.31
CA PHE A 105 -15.26 9.62 -0.16
C PHE A 105 -14.66 8.34 -0.73
N LEU A 106 -13.51 8.44 -1.40
CA LEU A 106 -12.74 7.28 -1.87
C LEU A 106 -12.18 6.43 -0.73
N LEU A 107 -12.13 6.93 0.51
CA LEU A 107 -11.64 6.21 1.69
C LEU A 107 -12.71 5.25 2.27
N ILE A 108 -13.98 5.44 1.90
CA ILE A 108 -15.08 4.54 2.24
C ILE A 108 -14.92 3.19 1.53
N ILE A 109 -14.45 3.20 0.28
CA ILE A 109 -14.25 1.99 -0.52
C ILE A 109 -13.22 1.05 0.14
N PRO A 110 -12.00 1.48 0.50
CA PRO A 110 -11.04 0.72 1.30
C PRO A 110 -11.63 0.10 2.55
N LEU A 111 -12.39 0.87 3.32
CA LEU A 111 -12.94 0.42 4.58
C LEU A 111 -13.95 -0.71 4.36
N ILE A 112 -14.85 -0.54 3.40
CA ILE A 112 -15.82 -1.56 3.01
C ILE A 112 -15.08 -2.80 2.48
N THR A 113 -14.07 -2.62 1.62
CA THR A 113 -13.29 -3.74 1.08
C THR A 113 -12.59 -4.52 2.18
N VAL A 114 -11.94 -3.85 3.14
CA VAL A 114 -11.30 -4.52 4.27
C VAL A 114 -12.34 -5.24 5.12
N VAL A 115 -13.46 -4.59 5.46
CA VAL A 115 -14.52 -5.23 6.27
C VAL A 115 -15.14 -6.45 5.58
N LEU A 116 -15.42 -6.38 4.27
CA LEU A 116 -15.96 -7.52 3.51
C LEU A 116 -14.94 -8.65 3.33
N ASN A 117 -13.65 -8.32 3.36
CA ASN A 117 -12.59 -9.31 3.18
C ASN A 117 -12.35 -10.14 4.45
N TRP A 118 -12.71 -9.63 5.63
CA TRP A 118 -12.59 -10.35 6.90
C TRP A 118 -13.82 -11.21 7.19
#